data_AF-W6KFZ9-F1
#
_entry.id   AF-W6KFZ9-F1
#
_cell.length_a   1.000
_cell.length_b   1.000
_cell.length_c   1.000
_cell.angle_alpha   90.00
_cell.angle_beta   90.00
_cell.angle_gamma   90.00
#
_symmetry.space_group_name_H-M   'P 1'
#
loop_
_entity.id
_entity.type
_entity.pdbx_description
1 polymer ?
#
loop_
_entity_poly.entity_id
_entity_poly.type
_entity_poly.pdbx_seq_one_letter_code
_entity_poly.pdbx_strand_id
1 'polypeptide(L)'
;MGCNASKTKNRAVEEHLNDKANTFLSLVNVQKSPVARELLQAWTHFVDVQNRKIAGGKNAESPGATAPAEVWATTENNPLTHHSVDQVGKAFLEYIKNDLSQRGWGGNFDYKVVGVATQGFLRASANIDTGHPERPEEVSWAVKIHYHSSGPG
;
A
#
# COMPACT_ATOMS: atom_id res chain seq x y z
N MET A 1 18.22 7.84 41.50
CA MET A 1 17.12 8.66 40.90
C MET A 1 17.74 9.50 39.80
N GLY A 2 17.38 9.46 38.53
CA GLY A 2 16.44 8.69 37.71
C GLY A 2 16.85 8.95 36.24
N CYS A 3 16.72 7.95 35.38
CA CYS A 3 17.19 7.97 34.00
C CYS A 3 16.41 8.96 33.13
N ASN A 4 17.10 9.92 32.50
CA ASN A 4 16.57 10.75 31.42
C ASN A 4 17.16 10.30 30.08
N ALA A 5 16.49 9.36 29.40
CA ALA A 5 16.87 8.96 28.05
C ALA A 5 15.64 8.45 27.25
N SER A 6 14.64 9.31 27.06
CA SER A 6 13.47 8.98 26.23
C SER A 6 12.99 10.19 25.44
N LYS A 7 13.65 10.52 24.32
CA LYS A 7 13.04 11.32 23.22
C LYS A 7 13.80 11.28 21.88
N THR A 8 14.97 10.65 21.80
CA THR A 8 15.78 10.65 20.56
C THR A 8 15.49 9.48 19.62
N LYS A 9 14.73 8.46 20.04
CA LYS A 9 14.55 7.22 19.25
C LYS A 9 13.48 7.31 18.17
N ASN A 10 12.46 8.16 18.34
CA ASN A 10 11.37 8.27 17.35
C ASN A 10 11.80 9.05 16.11
N ARG A 11 12.59 10.10 16.27
CA ARG A 11 12.94 11.00 15.17
C ARG A 11 13.72 10.33 14.04
N ALA A 12 14.67 9.44 14.39
CA ALA A 12 15.43 8.67 13.41
C ALA A 12 14.59 7.58 12.71
N VAL A 13 13.60 7.01 13.41
CA VAL A 13 12.66 6.05 12.82
C VAL A 13 11.68 6.78 11.88
N GLU A 14 11.18 7.94 12.30
CA GLU A 14 10.32 8.81 11.49
C GLU A 14 11.04 9.31 10.24
N GLU A 15 12.27 9.81 10.34
CA GLU A 15 13.08 10.25 9.19
C GLU A 15 13.34 9.10 8.20
N HIS A 16 13.71 7.92 8.70
CA HIS A 16 13.96 6.75 7.85
C HIS A 16 12.68 6.20 7.19
N LEU A 17 11.54 6.22 7.89
CA LEU A 17 10.24 5.88 7.31
C LEU A 17 9.82 6.90 6.24
N ASN A 18 10.11 8.18 6.45
CA ASN A 18 9.78 9.24 5.51
C ASN A 18 10.60 9.13 4.21
N ASP A 19 11.91 8.84 4.32
CA ASP A 19 12.78 8.61 3.15
C ASP A 19 12.35 7.39 2.32
N LYS A 20 11.86 6.33 2.98
CA LYS A 20 11.34 5.14 2.30
C LYS A 20 9.94 5.35 1.71
N ALA A 21 9.07 6.10 2.39
CA ALA A 21 7.78 6.51 1.82
C ALA A 21 8.00 7.36 0.56
N ASN A 22 9.02 8.22 0.55
CA ASN A 22 9.44 8.98 -0.63
C ASN A 22 9.89 8.07 -1.78
N THR A 23 10.47 6.89 -1.47
CA THR A 23 10.88 5.91 -2.49
C THR A 23 9.67 5.37 -3.27
N PHE A 24 8.58 5.01 -2.59
CA PHE A 24 7.37 4.55 -3.29
C PHE A 24 6.74 5.66 -4.13
N LEU A 25 6.61 6.86 -3.59
CA LEU A 25 6.07 7.99 -4.35
C LEU A 25 6.96 8.38 -5.54
N SER A 26 8.28 8.18 -5.45
CA SER A 26 9.17 8.33 -6.59
C SER A 26 8.93 7.26 -7.66
N LEU A 27 8.64 6.01 -7.29
CA LEU A 27 8.28 4.96 -8.24
C LEU A 27 6.98 5.30 -8.98
N VAL A 28 6.02 5.90 -8.29
CA VAL A 28 4.74 6.35 -8.86
C VAL A 28 4.92 7.54 -9.79
N ASN A 29 5.55 8.62 -9.32
CA ASN A 29 5.49 9.94 -9.98
C ASN A 29 6.66 10.18 -10.94
N VAL A 30 7.86 9.70 -10.60
CA VAL A 30 9.08 9.96 -11.39
C VAL A 30 9.34 8.81 -12.35
N GLN A 31 9.39 7.58 -11.84
CA GLN A 31 9.65 6.39 -12.65
C GLN A 31 8.41 5.88 -13.37
N LYS A 32 7.22 6.41 -13.02
CA LYS A 32 5.93 6.10 -13.65
C LYS A 32 5.64 4.61 -13.71
N SER A 33 6.04 3.87 -12.68
CA SER A 33 5.81 2.43 -12.58
C SER A 33 4.32 2.12 -12.66
N PRO A 34 3.85 1.35 -13.67
CA PRO A 34 2.43 1.03 -13.81
C PRO A 34 1.87 0.30 -12.58
N VAL A 35 2.62 -0.67 -12.04
CA VAL A 35 2.20 -1.43 -10.85
C VAL A 35 2.13 -0.54 -9.61
N ALA A 36 3.07 0.39 -9.42
CA ALA A 36 3.04 1.31 -8.28
C ALA A 36 1.84 2.26 -8.34
N ARG A 37 1.47 2.73 -9.54
CA ARG A 37 0.30 3.59 -9.75
C ARG A 37 -1.01 2.88 -9.40
N GLU A 38 -1.18 1.65 -9.89
CA GLU A 38 -2.36 0.85 -9.57
C GLU A 38 -2.45 0.56 -8.06
N LEU A 39 -1.32 0.26 -7.39
CA LEU A 39 -1.29 0.09 -5.93
C LEU A 39 -1.73 1.35 -5.18
N LEU A 40 -1.17 2.50 -5.55
CA LEU A 40 -1.50 3.77 -4.89
C LEU A 40 -2.98 4.12 -5.08
N GLN A 41 -3.52 3.90 -6.30
CA GLN A 41 -4.92 4.15 -6.59
C GLN A 41 -5.84 3.25 -5.77
N ALA A 42 -5.57 1.95 -5.71
CA ALA A 42 -6.34 1.00 -4.93
C ALA A 42 -6.30 1.33 -3.42
N TRP A 43 -5.15 1.74 -2.90
CA TRP A 43 -5.00 2.17 -1.51
C TRP A 43 -5.75 3.46 -1.20
N THR A 44 -5.58 4.47 -2.05
CA THR A 44 -6.22 5.79 -1.86
C THR A 44 -7.74 5.66 -1.87
N HIS A 45 -8.29 4.82 -2.78
CA HIS A 45 -9.72 4.53 -2.81
C HIS A 45 -10.19 3.86 -1.52
N PHE A 46 -9.45 2.86 -1.03
CA PHE A 46 -9.76 2.21 0.25
C PHE A 46 -9.79 3.22 1.41
N VAL A 47 -8.74 4.03 1.53
CA VAL A 47 -8.60 5.05 2.57
C VAL A 47 -9.75 6.05 2.52
N ASP A 48 -10.12 6.55 1.34
CA ASP A 48 -11.24 7.48 1.17
C ASP A 48 -12.57 6.85 1.62
N VAL A 49 -12.82 5.59 1.24
CA VAL A 49 -14.01 4.85 1.71
C VAL A 49 -14.01 4.73 3.23
N GLN A 50 -12.89 4.38 3.86
CA GLN A 50 -12.83 4.27 5.33
C GLN A 50 -13.03 5.62 6.01
N ASN A 51 -12.40 6.70 5.51
CA ASN A 51 -12.59 8.03 6.08
C ASN A 51 -14.06 8.49 6.01
N ARG A 52 -14.75 8.20 4.90
CA ARG A 52 -16.19 8.52 4.77
C ARG A 52 -17.05 7.72 5.73
N LYS A 53 -16.74 6.44 5.94
CA LYS A 53 -17.43 5.59 6.93
C LYS A 53 -17.24 6.14 8.35
N ILE A 54 -16.00 6.47 8.70
CA ILE A 54 -15.61 7.05 9.99
C ILE A 54 -16.33 8.38 10.25
N ALA A 55 -16.44 9.23 9.22
CA ALA A 55 -17.14 10.52 9.33
C ALA A 55 -18.68 10.40 9.44
N GLY A 56 -19.23 9.20 9.58
CA GLY A 56 -20.67 8.98 9.66
C GLY A 56 -21.39 9.19 8.32
N GLY A 57 -20.65 9.14 7.20
CA GLY A 57 -21.24 9.20 5.87
C GLY A 57 -22.23 8.05 5.70
N LYS A 58 -23.48 8.37 5.32
CA LYS A 58 -24.47 7.35 4.93
C LYS A 58 -23.86 6.54 3.79
N ASN A 59 -23.69 5.24 4.00
CA ASN A 59 -23.18 4.29 3.01
C ASN A 59 -23.83 4.57 1.64
N ALA A 60 -23.13 5.25 0.75
CA ALA A 60 -23.30 5.01 -0.66
C ALA A 60 -22.51 3.73 -0.94
N GLU A 61 -23.05 2.60 -0.52
CA GLU A 61 -22.80 1.36 -1.24
C GLU A 61 -23.45 1.55 -2.62
N SER A 62 -22.82 2.38 -3.46
CA SER A 62 -23.07 2.31 -4.89
C SER A 62 -22.64 0.89 -5.29
N PRO A 63 -23.54 0.07 -5.86
CA PRO A 63 -23.20 -1.25 -6.34
C PRO A 63 -22.16 -1.07 -7.46
N GLY A 64 -20.88 -1.24 -7.12
CA GLY A 64 -19.73 -0.90 -7.95
C GLY A 64 -18.58 -0.14 -7.25
N ALA A 65 -18.74 0.30 -5.99
CA ALA A 65 -17.74 1.07 -5.25
C ALA A 65 -16.66 0.24 -4.52
N THR A 66 -16.66 -1.08 -4.68
CA THR A 66 -15.56 -1.93 -4.24
C THR A 66 -14.40 -1.71 -5.21
N ALA A 67 -13.25 -1.22 -4.73
CA ALA A 67 -12.04 -1.24 -5.54
C ALA A 67 -11.85 -2.65 -6.10
N PRO A 68 -11.57 -2.80 -7.41
CA PRO A 68 -11.37 -4.11 -7.99
C PRO A 68 -10.24 -4.83 -7.24
N ALA A 69 -10.58 -5.99 -6.65
CA ALA A 69 -9.62 -6.83 -5.94
C ALA A 69 -8.52 -7.36 -6.88
N GLU A 70 -8.73 -7.28 -8.20
CA GLU A 70 -7.82 -7.74 -9.23
C GLU A 70 -7.81 -6.76 -10.41
N VAL A 71 -6.64 -6.27 -10.80
CA VAL A 71 -6.44 -5.29 -11.89
C VAL A 71 -5.22 -5.65 -12.74
N TRP A 72 -5.18 -5.15 -13.97
CA TRP A 72 -4.04 -5.28 -14.87
C TRP A 72 -3.32 -3.95 -15.01
N ALA A 73 -2.02 -3.94 -14.74
CA ALA A 73 -1.17 -2.78 -14.98
C ALA A 73 -0.82 -2.68 -16.47
N THR A 74 -0.93 -1.48 -17.03
CA THR A 74 -0.61 -1.19 -18.45
C THR A 74 0.90 -1.36 -18.73
N THR A 75 1.31 -2.60 -19.00
CA THR A 75 2.71 -3.03 -19.13
C THR A 75 3.00 -3.75 -20.43
N GLU A 76 2.02 -3.87 -21.33
CA GLU A 76 2.12 -4.59 -22.62
C GLU A 76 3.28 -4.07 -23.48
N ASN A 77 3.47 -2.76 -23.52
CA ASN A 77 4.52 -2.11 -24.32
C ASN A 77 5.82 -1.83 -23.53
N ASN A 78 5.83 -2.13 -22.23
CA ASN A 78 7.01 -1.96 -21.36
C ASN A 78 6.97 -3.02 -20.25
N PRO A 79 7.34 -4.28 -20.56
CA PRO A 79 7.24 -5.37 -19.61
C PRO A 79 8.20 -5.16 -18.43
N LEU A 80 7.76 -5.55 -17.25
CA LEU A 80 8.53 -5.39 -16.01
C LEU A 80 9.28 -6.69 -15.67
N THR A 81 10.32 -6.61 -14.84
CA THR A 81 10.91 -7.82 -14.26
C THR A 81 10.22 -8.14 -12.93
N HIS A 82 10.23 -9.41 -12.53
CA HIS A 82 9.71 -9.77 -11.20
C HIS A 82 10.44 -9.05 -10.08
N HIS A 83 11.75 -8.82 -10.23
CA HIS A 83 12.55 -8.05 -9.29
C HIS A 83 12.11 -6.59 -9.19
N SER A 84 11.83 -5.90 -10.31
CA SER A 84 11.35 -4.51 -10.24
C SER A 84 9.99 -4.40 -9.57
N VAL A 85 9.12 -5.40 -9.77
CA VAL A 85 7.82 -5.47 -9.08
C VAL A 85 7.97 -5.80 -7.58
N ASP A 86 8.93 -6.65 -7.20
CA ASP A 86 9.25 -6.89 -5.78
C ASP A 86 9.74 -5.61 -5.08
N GLN A 87 10.57 -4.80 -5.74
CA GLN A 87 10.98 -3.49 -5.23
C GLN A 87 9.79 -2.55 -4.99
N VAL A 88 8.81 -2.55 -5.91
CA VAL A 88 7.55 -1.81 -5.73
C VAL A 88 6.81 -2.29 -4.48
N GLY A 89 6.68 -3.61 -4.29
CA GLY A 89 6.02 -4.19 -3.12
C GLY A 89 6.70 -3.81 -1.79
N LYS A 90 8.03 -3.88 -1.72
CA LYS A 90 8.81 -3.45 -0.55
C LYS A 90 8.63 -1.97 -0.23
N ALA A 91 8.72 -1.12 -1.24
CA ALA A 91 8.56 0.32 -1.07
C ALA A 91 7.14 0.65 -0.60
N PHE A 92 6.14 -0.03 -1.17
CA PHE A 92 4.74 0.17 -0.81
C PHE A 92 4.41 -0.25 0.63
N LEU A 93 5.00 -1.35 1.12
CA LEU A 93 4.86 -1.80 2.50
C LEU A 93 5.31 -0.73 3.50
N GLU A 94 6.44 -0.07 3.24
CA GLU A 94 6.96 1.00 4.09
C GLU A 94 6.11 2.28 3.98
N TYR A 95 5.62 2.60 2.77
CA TYR A 95 4.67 3.69 2.55
C TYR A 95 3.37 3.50 3.36
N ILE A 96 2.76 2.32 3.32
CA ILE A 96 1.52 2.04 4.08
C ILE A 96 1.75 2.13 5.57
N LYS A 97 2.86 1.58 6.09
CA LYS A 97 3.17 1.69 7.53
C LYS A 97 3.20 3.15 7.99
N ASN A 98 3.84 4.01 7.19
CA ASN A 98 3.88 5.44 7.48
C ASN A 98 2.49 6.08 7.37
N ASP A 99 1.73 5.80 6.31
CA ASP A 99 0.37 6.34 6.10
C ASP A 99 -0.59 5.92 7.23
N LEU A 100 -0.58 4.65 7.64
CA LEU A 100 -1.35 4.15 8.78
C LEU A 100 -0.96 4.87 10.08
N SER A 101 0.34 4.99 10.36
CA SER A 101 0.83 5.69 11.55
C SER A 101 0.39 7.16 11.58
N GLN A 102 0.41 7.86 10.43
CA GLN A 102 -0.03 9.25 10.33
C GLN A 102 -1.54 9.39 10.57
N ARG A 103 -2.33 8.36 10.26
CA ARG A 103 -3.78 8.31 10.50
C ARG A 103 -4.14 7.87 11.93
N GLY A 104 -3.17 7.41 12.71
CA GLY A 104 -3.42 6.74 13.99
C GLY A 104 -4.06 5.37 13.83
N TRP A 105 -3.95 4.75 12.65
CA TRP A 105 -4.42 3.40 12.37
C TRP A 105 -3.30 2.39 12.62
N GLY A 106 -3.70 1.20 13.04
CA GLY A 106 -2.83 0.03 13.15
C GLY A 106 -3.09 -0.96 12.03
N GLY A 107 -2.24 -1.98 11.94
CA GLY A 107 -2.50 -3.09 11.03
C GLY A 107 -1.28 -3.89 10.65
N ASN A 108 -1.53 -5.03 10.04
CA ASN A 108 -0.52 -5.88 9.46
C ASN A 108 -0.67 -5.86 7.94
N PHE A 109 0.45 -5.69 7.25
CA PHE A 109 0.52 -5.66 5.79
C PHE A 109 1.46 -6.75 5.30
N ASP A 110 1.06 -7.43 4.23
CA ASP A 110 1.86 -8.42 3.52
C ASP A 110 1.76 -8.20 2.01
N TYR A 111 2.80 -8.60 1.28
CA TYR A 111 2.76 -8.64 -0.17
C TYR A 111 3.50 -9.88 -0.70
N LYS A 112 3.06 -10.36 -1.86
CA LYS A 112 3.67 -11.47 -2.57
C LYS A 112 3.75 -11.18 -4.06
N VAL A 113 4.92 -11.41 -4.64
CA VAL A 113 5.11 -11.41 -6.09
C VAL A 113 5.17 -12.86 -6.58
N VAL A 114 4.40 -13.17 -7.60
CA VAL A 114 4.39 -14.48 -8.26
C VAL A 114 4.42 -14.25 -9.75
N GLY A 115 5.22 -15.02 -10.48
CA GLY A 115 5.26 -14.88 -11.93
C GLY A 115 5.88 -16.06 -12.65
N VAL A 116 5.60 -16.08 -13.94
CA VAL A 116 6.19 -16.96 -14.95
C VAL A 116 6.87 -16.08 -16.01
N ALA A 117 7.55 -16.67 -16.97
CA ALA A 117 8.40 -15.94 -17.92
C ALA A 117 7.74 -14.74 -18.63
N THR A 118 6.44 -14.81 -18.92
CA THR A 118 5.72 -13.79 -19.73
C THR A 118 4.80 -12.88 -18.92
N GLN A 119 4.50 -13.23 -17.67
CA GLN A 119 3.55 -12.48 -16.84
C GLN A 119 3.73 -12.78 -15.36
N GLY A 120 3.31 -11.86 -14.51
CA GLY A 120 3.23 -12.08 -13.09
C GLY A 120 2.13 -11.25 -12.44
N PHE A 121 2.00 -11.40 -11.13
CA PHE A 121 1.17 -10.53 -10.32
C PHE A 121 1.85 -10.19 -9.01
N LEU A 122 1.53 -8.99 -8.52
CA LEU A 122 1.77 -8.57 -7.15
C LEU A 122 0.45 -8.64 -6.40
N ARG A 123 0.40 -9.44 -5.33
CA ARG A 123 -0.72 -9.46 -4.38
C ARG A 123 -0.30 -8.67 -3.15
N ALA A 124 -1.09 -7.69 -2.76
CA ALA A 124 -0.92 -6.96 -1.51
C ALA A 124 -2.17 -7.17 -0.64
N SER A 125 -1.97 -7.34 0.66
CA SER A 125 -3.06 -7.52 1.62
C SER A 125 -2.74 -6.86 2.95
N ALA A 126 -3.77 -6.32 3.59
CA ALA A 126 -3.67 -5.69 4.89
C ALA A 126 -4.86 -6.07 5.76
N ASN A 127 -4.62 -6.25 7.05
CA ASN A 127 -5.65 -6.23 8.09
C ASN A 127 -5.43 -4.94 8.88
N ILE A 128 -6.41 -4.05 8.85
CA ILE A 128 -6.26 -2.67 9.32
C ILE A 128 -7.19 -2.45 10.50
N ASP A 129 -6.62 -1.98 11.59
CA ASP A 129 -7.35 -1.50 12.76
C ASP A 129 -7.46 0.03 12.66
N THR A 130 -8.68 0.51 12.43
CA THR A 130 -8.94 1.95 12.29
C THR A 130 -8.94 2.70 13.62
N GLY A 131 -8.72 2.03 14.75
CA GLY A 131 -8.45 2.64 16.05
C GLY A 131 -9.65 3.37 16.66
N HIS A 132 -10.87 3.14 16.17
CA HIS A 132 -12.05 3.81 16.69
C HIS A 132 -12.43 3.27 18.09
N PRO A 133 -12.38 4.12 19.15
CA PRO A 133 -12.59 3.68 20.53
C PRO A 133 -14.01 3.18 20.80
N GLU A 134 -14.99 3.62 20.00
CA GLU A 134 -16.40 3.19 20.15
C GLU A 134 -16.74 1.94 19.33
N ARG A 135 -15.97 1.66 18.27
CA ARG A 135 -16.12 0.49 17.39
C ARG A 135 -14.76 0.10 16.78
N PRO A 136 -13.96 -0.75 17.45
CA PRO A 136 -12.81 -1.34 16.80
C PRO A 136 -13.31 -2.22 15.64
N GLU A 137 -13.12 -1.72 14.41
CA GLU A 137 -13.42 -2.45 13.19
C GLU A 137 -12.09 -2.84 12.54
N GLU A 138 -11.80 -4.15 12.55
CA GLU A 138 -10.75 -4.72 11.74
C GLU A 138 -11.24 -4.86 10.30
N VAL A 139 -10.61 -4.13 9.39
CA VAL A 139 -10.96 -4.13 7.98
C VAL A 139 -9.87 -4.83 7.17
N SER A 140 -10.26 -5.87 6.45
CA SER A 140 -9.36 -6.52 5.48
C SER A 140 -9.38 -5.78 4.15
N TRP A 141 -8.18 -5.49 3.63
CA TRP A 141 -7.96 -4.96 2.29
C TRP A 141 -7.06 -5.92 1.52
N ALA A 142 -7.36 -6.16 0.24
CA ALA A 142 -6.48 -6.92 -0.63
C ALA A 142 -6.64 -6.47 -2.08
N VAL A 143 -5.52 -6.43 -2.80
CA VAL A 143 -5.49 -6.15 -4.24
C VAL A 143 -4.48 -7.07 -4.92
N LYS A 144 -4.75 -7.45 -6.16
CA LYS A 144 -3.88 -8.23 -7.01
C LYS A 144 -3.68 -7.50 -8.33
N ILE A 145 -2.44 -7.20 -8.66
CA ILE A 145 -2.08 -6.41 -9.84
C ILE A 145 -1.26 -7.28 -10.78
N HIS A 146 -1.83 -7.61 -11.92
CA HIS A 146 -1.16 -8.36 -12.99
C HIS A 146 -0.29 -7.43 -13.83
N TYR A 147 0.79 -7.99 -14.38
CA TYR A 147 1.71 -7.29 -15.27
C TYR A 147 2.35 -8.26 -16.27
N HIS A 148 2.73 -7.73 -17.42
CA HIS A 148 3.54 -8.44 -18.40
C HIS A 148 5.00 -8.46 -17.94
N SER A 149 5.62 -9.64 -18.00
CA SER A 149 7.01 -9.84 -17.59
C SER A 149 7.94 -9.90 -18.80
N SER A 150 9.11 -9.28 -18.71
CA SER A 150 10.20 -9.46 -19.69
C SER A 150 11.04 -10.73 -19.43
N GLY A 151 10.69 -11.52 -18.41
CA GLY A 151 11.42 -12.73 -18.00
C GLY A 151 12.15 -12.56 -16.66
N PRO A 152 12.98 -13.55 -16.26
CA PRO A 152 13.75 -13.48 -15.02
C PRO A 152 14.89 -12.46 -15.18
N GLY A 153 14.70 -11.28 -14.59
CA GLY A 153 15.72 -10.25 -14.39
C GLY A 153 15.92 -9.97 -12.92
#